data_AF-U1F679-F1
#
_entry.id   AF-U1F679-F1
#
_cell.length_a   1.000
_cell.length_b   1.000
_cell.length_c   1.000
_cell.angle_alpha   90.00
_cell.angle_beta   90.00
_cell.angle_gamma   90.00
#
_symmetry.space_group_name_H-M   'P 1'
#
loop_
_entity.id
_entity.type
_entity.pdbx_description
1 polymer ?
#
loop_
_entity_poly.entity_id
_entity_poly.type
_entity_poly.pdbx_seq_one_letter_code
_entity_poly.pdbx_strand_id
1 'polypeptide(L)'
;MKKTLFVLAALAAVFIGFSACSNGSSDDNTPTPQSSYTVVFNTVDANGTLEAKAGHTVVTSGKKVETGKTVTFTAKPNEGYVVDKWAITGGTLKSGGTDGSTTATVEVGSSNVEVKVSFKAATPGKYVLTFKVKGEAGGSTITAKVTDGGAIDSGNEVESGKEVEFTATPDTTNGWKVKSWSIVKTADNTALSFVSGTGADGSNTAKALINEPVTVEVEFEKIKHPVTFNVDGAGGLLFAKIGDTFINTGDKVEHGETVTFAAKPDNAGWKVKDWSIVKTADGTPLTFTTITINQNNGIGNAYAKITEPVTVKVTFEQQFAVTFAAVHGNGTLTAKHDGKDFASAARLTAGNTVEFTAAPRTGYVIDKWTVSGGTFENGGTDGSTTAAVKVGSSDIEVKVSFKWTGDAFVPNKTYKGDVKLSCFVSAMGGIEFGAGQPDIGPEYQSILEDAYVTVDSSGNATMTAKFRKSFVNVFTVKANTFIDPRNSHPGYYDMNEVKQNVINYTISPEGDTATPPEDDPDFAKGVRYVTSMTFPVSKEASVYNLWFYLNSSIMGVQFSDGKGTAGSNEPNEHSKYKAELTVDWTTVTAQ
;
A
#
# COMPACT_ATOMS: atom_id res chain seq x y z
N MET A 1 59.73 9.01 -21.24
CA MET A 1 60.15 8.70 -22.63
C MET A 1 59.20 7.66 -23.22
N LYS A 2 58.80 7.78 -24.51
CA LYS A 2 58.50 6.70 -25.50
C LYS A 2 57.76 5.43 -25.02
N LYS A 3 56.64 4.95 -25.60
CA LYS A 3 55.87 5.18 -26.86
C LYS A 3 54.37 4.91 -26.55
N THR A 4 53.38 5.66 -27.03
CA THR A 4 52.84 5.77 -28.40
C THR A 4 52.12 4.52 -28.93
N LEU A 5 50.77 4.54 -28.97
CA LEU A 5 49.99 4.08 -30.13
C LEU A 5 48.67 4.88 -30.25
N PHE A 6 48.36 5.32 -31.47
CA PHE A 6 47.09 5.94 -31.90
C PHE A 6 46.01 4.84 -32.11
N VAL A 7 44.70 5.09 -32.22
CA VAL A 7 43.93 5.80 -33.27
C VAL A 7 42.57 6.19 -32.64
N LEU A 8 42.13 7.46 -32.56
CA LEU A 8 41.76 8.46 -33.58
C LEU A 8 40.37 8.23 -34.23
N ALA A 9 39.35 8.91 -33.71
CA ALA A 9 38.16 9.35 -34.45
C ALA A 9 37.75 10.73 -33.88
N ALA A 10 37.49 11.70 -34.75
CA ALA A 10 37.54 13.12 -34.39
C ALA A 10 36.20 13.71 -33.88
N LEU A 11 36.31 14.71 -33.00
CA LEU A 11 35.23 15.60 -32.57
C LEU A 11 35.69 17.06 -32.71
N ALA A 12 34.74 17.99 -32.97
CA ALA A 12 34.91 19.44 -33.17
C ALA A 12 35.57 19.85 -34.52
N ALA A 13 35.33 21.01 -35.14
CA ALA A 13 34.66 22.27 -34.75
C ALA A 13 34.13 23.02 -36.03
N VAL A 14 33.60 24.27 -36.12
CA VAL A 14 33.38 25.39 -35.17
C VAL A 14 32.30 26.38 -35.72
N PHE A 15 31.24 26.73 -34.95
CA PHE A 15 30.45 28.00 -34.95
C PHE A 15 29.73 28.46 -36.26
N ILE A 16 28.76 29.40 -36.33
CA ILE A 16 28.16 30.48 -35.47
C ILE A 16 26.62 30.39 -35.69
N GLY A 17 25.65 30.69 -34.82
CA GLY A 17 25.61 31.44 -33.55
C GLY A 17 24.60 32.60 -33.65
N PHE A 18 23.34 32.40 -33.24
CA PHE A 18 22.42 33.47 -32.81
C PHE A 18 21.44 32.94 -31.75
N SER A 19 21.11 33.79 -30.78
CA SER A 19 20.62 33.40 -29.45
C SER A 19 19.09 33.32 -29.32
N ALA A 20 18.60 32.37 -28.51
CA ALA A 20 17.76 32.67 -27.34
C ALA A 20 17.54 31.44 -26.44
N CYS A 21 17.46 31.72 -25.13
CA CYS A 21 17.17 30.87 -23.97
C CYS A 21 15.88 30.02 -24.05
N SER A 22 15.59 29.03 -23.18
CA SER A 22 16.39 28.14 -22.29
C SER A 22 15.44 27.19 -21.54
N ASN A 23 15.93 26.02 -21.13
CA ASN A 23 15.31 25.04 -20.22
C ASN A 23 14.08 24.27 -20.76
N GLY A 24 14.18 22.94 -20.71
CA GLY A 24 13.14 22.04 -21.18
C GLY A 24 12.11 21.65 -20.12
N SER A 25 10.89 21.34 -20.58
CA SER A 25 10.03 20.31 -20.00
C SER A 25 10.08 19.12 -20.95
N SER A 26 10.37 17.92 -20.44
CA SER A 26 10.42 16.70 -21.24
C SER A 26 9.04 16.04 -21.31
N ASP A 27 8.15 16.63 -22.10
CA ASP A 27 6.89 16.01 -22.52
C ASP A 27 7.07 15.37 -23.90
N ASP A 28 7.78 14.23 -23.98
CA ASP A 28 7.76 13.42 -25.20
C ASP A 28 6.49 12.56 -25.24
N ASN A 29 5.44 13.20 -25.76
CA ASN A 29 4.21 12.54 -26.18
C ASN A 29 3.98 12.90 -27.66
N THR A 30 4.96 12.56 -28.51
CA THR A 30 4.82 12.68 -29.97
C THR A 30 3.88 11.58 -30.50
N PRO A 31 2.66 11.90 -30.98
CA PRO A 31 1.75 10.89 -31.49
C PRO A 31 2.26 10.40 -32.85
N THR A 32 2.41 9.09 -33.01
CA THR A 32 2.73 8.47 -34.30
C THR A 32 1.69 8.93 -35.34
N PRO A 33 2.10 9.48 -36.52
CA PRO A 33 1.14 10.05 -37.46
C PRO A 33 0.23 8.97 -38.04
N GLN A 34 -1.01 8.93 -37.54
CA GLN A 34 -2.00 7.93 -37.91
C GLN A 34 -2.57 8.23 -39.30
N SER A 35 -2.24 7.36 -40.26
CA SER A 35 -2.73 7.47 -41.64
C SER A 35 -4.25 7.30 -41.72
N SER A 36 -4.90 8.11 -42.55
CA SER A 36 -6.34 8.03 -42.81
C SER A 36 -6.66 8.24 -44.29
N TYR A 37 -7.59 7.43 -44.79
CA TYR A 37 -7.92 7.31 -46.21
C TYR A 37 -9.41 7.55 -46.46
N THR A 38 -9.73 8.04 -47.65
CA THR A 38 -11.08 8.46 -48.01
C THR A 38 -11.95 7.25 -48.32
N VAL A 39 -13.16 7.23 -47.78
CA VAL A 39 -14.18 6.20 -48.03
C VAL A 39 -15.31 6.83 -48.83
N VAL A 40 -15.47 6.41 -50.08
CA VAL A 40 -16.50 6.87 -51.01
C VAL A 40 -17.47 5.72 -51.26
N PHE A 41 -18.77 5.99 -51.22
CA PHE A 41 -19.79 5.00 -51.53
C PHE A 41 -21.05 5.62 -52.17
N ASN A 42 -21.71 4.84 -53.02
CA ASN A 42 -22.96 5.21 -53.69
C ASN A 42 -23.75 3.96 -54.16
N THR A 43 -25.03 4.12 -54.46
CA THR A 43 -25.79 3.12 -55.22
C THR A 43 -25.56 3.30 -56.72
N VAL A 44 -25.63 2.22 -57.50
CA VAL A 44 -25.53 2.25 -58.97
C VAL A 44 -26.86 2.66 -59.61
N ASP A 45 -27.96 2.34 -58.95
CA ASP A 45 -29.33 2.60 -59.36
C ASP A 45 -30.18 3.16 -58.20
N ALA A 46 -31.45 3.45 -58.46
CA ALA A 46 -32.37 4.11 -57.52
C ALA A 46 -33.25 3.13 -56.71
N ASN A 47 -33.02 1.81 -56.80
CA ASN A 47 -33.92 0.80 -56.23
C ASN A 47 -33.54 0.38 -54.79
N GLY A 48 -32.79 1.23 -54.08
CA GLY A 48 -32.45 1.07 -52.68
C GLY A 48 -31.54 2.19 -52.18
N THR A 49 -31.11 2.10 -50.92
CA THR A 49 -30.15 3.02 -50.30
C THR A 49 -28.91 2.28 -49.78
N LEU A 50 -27.83 3.02 -49.54
CA LEU A 50 -26.60 2.51 -48.96
C LEU A 50 -26.14 3.38 -47.79
N GLU A 51 -26.00 2.79 -46.62
CA GLU A 51 -25.48 3.42 -45.40
C GLU A 51 -24.11 2.82 -45.04
N ALA A 52 -23.29 3.54 -44.27
CA ALA A 52 -21.99 3.07 -43.80
C ALA A 52 -21.74 3.46 -42.33
N LYS A 53 -21.15 2.56 -41.54
CA LYS A 53 -20.75 2.80 -40.15
C LYS A 53 -19.36 2.25 -39.85
N ALA A 54 -18.58 2.99 -39.06
CA ALA A 54 -17.33 2.54 -38.46
C ALA A 54 -17.59 2.32 -36.95
N GLY A 55 -17.74 1.06 -36.55
CA GLY A 55 -18.33 0.73 -35.25
C GLY A 55 -19.75 1.31 -35.14
N HIS A 56 -20.00 2.11 -34.10
CA HIS A 56 -21.28 2.80 -33.89
C HIS A 56 -21.42 4.13 -34.64
N THR A 57 -20.35 4.65 -35.24
CA THR A 57 -20.32 5.99 -35.87
C THR A 57 -20.72 5.93 -37.33
N VAL A 58 -21.68 6.78 -37.75
CA VAL A 58 -22.06 6.92 -39.17
C VAL A 58 -20.93 7.55 -39.98
N VAL A 59 -20.57 6.93 -41.09
CA VAL A 59 -19.59 7.42 -42.07
C VAL A 59 -20.37 7.99 -43.26
N THR A 60 -20.17 9.26 -43.59
CA THR A 60 -20.72 9.85 -44.83
C THR A 60 -19.75 9.69 -45.99
N SER A 61 -20.27 9.53 -47.20
CA SER A 61 -19.47 9.34 -48.41
C SER A 61 -18.50 10.51 -48.62
N GLY A 62 -17.22 10.20 -48.87
CA GLY A 62 -16.13 11.17 -48.97
C GLY A 62 -15.42 11.49 -47.64
N LYS A 63 -15.79 10.87 -46.52
CA LYS A 63 -15.06 11.03 -45.23
C LYS A 63 -13.77 10.21 -45.20
N LYS A 64 -12.80 10.68 -44.42
CA LYS A 64 -11.60 9.90 -44.09
C LYS A 64 -11.85 8.99 -42.88
N VAL A 65 -11.31 7.78 -42.95
CA VAL A 65 -11.30 6.78 -41.87
C VAL A 65 -9.85 6.33 -41.67
N GLU A 66 -9.48 6.07 -40.42
CA GLU A 66 -8.14 5.65 -40.02
C GLU A 66 -7.78 4.25 -40.54
N THR A 67 -6.52 4.04 -40.92
CA THR A 67 -6.00 2.72 -41.30
C THR A 67 -6.19 1.71 -40.17
N GLY A 68 -6.58 0.48 -40.53
CA GLY A 68 -6.88 -0.62 -39.61
C GLY A 68 -8.28 -0.59 -38.99
N LYS A 69 -9.09 0.45 -39.23
CA LYS A 69 -10.51 0.44 -38.86
C LYS A 69 -11.33 -0.29 -39.92
N THR A 70 -12.38 -0.98 -39.48
CA THR A 70 -13.40 -1.56 -40.35
C THR A 70 -14.57 -0.59 -40.54
N VAL A 71 -15.12 -0.58 -41.76
CA VAL A 71 -16.36 0.10 -42.13
C VAL A 71 -17.34 -0.94 -42.64
N THR A 72 -18.51 -1.04 -41.99
CA THR A 72 -19.62 -1.88 -42.43
C THR A 72 -20.60 -1.04 -43.23
N PHE A 73 -20.80 -1.43 -44.47
CA PHE A 73 -21.78 -0.91 -45.40
C PHE A 73 -23.05 -1.75 -45.31
N THR A 74 -24.21 -1.11 -45.34
CA THR A 74 -25.53 -1.75 -45.29
C THR A 74 -26.39 -1.25 -46.44
N ALA A 75 -26.69 -2.14 -47.38
CA ALA A 75 -27.60 -1.89 -48.47
C ALA A 75 -29.04 -2.20 -48.04
N LYS A 76 -29.96 -1.27 -48.31
CA LYS A 76 -31.38 -1.38 -48.01
C LYS A 76 -32.17 -1.31 -49.32
N PRO A 77 -32.55 -2.44 -49.92
CA PRO A 77 -33.40 -2.47 -51.10
C PRO A 77 -34.75 -1.80 -50.86
N ASN A 78 -35.34 -1.25 -51.92
CA ASN A 78 -36.74 -0.83 -51.93
C ASN A 78 -37.67 -2.07 -51.98
N GLU A 79 -38.95 -1.87 -51.70
CA GLU A 79 -39.96 -2.93 -51.78
C GLU A 79 -40.00 -3.56 -53.20
N GLY A 80 -39.98 -4.90 -53.26
CA GLY A 80 -39.91 -5.66 -54.50
C GLY A 80 -38.50 -5.84 -55.08
N TYR A 81 -37.46 -5.30 -54.45
CA TYR A 81 -36.06 -5.44 -54.87
C TYR A 81 -35.20 -6.17 -53.84
N VAL A 82 -34.09 -6.70 -54.30
CA VAL A 82 -33.01 -7.32 -53.52
C VAL A 82 -31.66 -6.76 -53.99
N VAL A 83 -30.60 -6.94 -53.19
CA VAL A 83 -29.24 -6.61 -53.67
C VAL A 83 -28.90 -7.50 -54.87
N ASP A 84 -28.23 -6.92 -55.86
CA ASP A 84 -27.66 -7.66 -56.98
C ASP A 84 -26.17 -7.86 -56.77
N LYS A 85 -25.34 -6.80 -56.85
CA LYS A 85 -23.87 -6.90 -56.80
C LYS A 85 -23.23 -5.79 -56.00
N TRP A 86 -22.04 -6.09 -55.50
CA TRP A 86 -21.11 -5.11 -54.95
C TRP A 86 -19.91 -4.92 -55.87
N ALA A 87 -19.43 -3.70 -55.98
CA ALA A 87 -18.12 -3.39 -56.55
C ALA A 87 -17.32 -2.60 -55.51
N ILE A 88 -16.29 -3.25 -54.96
CA ILE A 88 -15.47 -2.75 -53.86
C ILE A 88 -14.03 -2.64 -54.38
N THR A 89 -13.42 -1.47 -54.24
CA THR A 89 -11.99 -1.25 -54.56
C THR A 89 -11.29 -0.52 -53.43
N GLY A 90 -10.04 -0.90 -53.17
CA GLY A 90 -9.29 -0.43 -52.00
C GLY A 90 -9.72 -1.09 -50.68
N GLY A 91 -8.83 -1.06 -49.69
CA GLY A 91 -9.01 -1.77 -48.43
C GLY A 91 -9.00 -3.30 -48.57
N THR A 92 -9.49 -3.99 -47.55
CA THR A 92 -9.59 -5.46 -47.49
C THR A 92 -10.99 -5.87 -47.05
N LEU A 93 -11.72 -6.61 -47.90
CA LEU A 93 -13.02 -7.18 -47.56
C LEU A 93 -12.86 -8.23 -46.43
N LYS A 94 -13.69 -8.13 -45.39
CA LYS A 94 -13.67 -9.01 -44.21
C LYS A 94 -14.91 -9.91 -44.10
N SER A 95 -16.07 -9.44 -44.54
CA SER A 95 -17.33 -10.21 -44.57
C SER A 95 -18.36 -9.55 -45.49
N GLY A 96 -19.34 -10.33 -45.98
CA GLY A 96 -20.34 -9.88 -46.94
C GLY A 96 -19.71 -9.43 -48.27
N GLY A 97 -20.37 -8.51 -48.98
CA GLY A 97 -19.86 -7.95 -50.24
C GLY A 97 -19.89 -8.92 -51.43
N THR A 98 -20.56 -10.06 -51.28
CA THR A 98 -20.88 -11.02 -52.34
C THR A 98 -22.18 -10.64 -53.06
N ASP A 99 -22.41 -11.19 -54.26
CA ASP A 99 -23.66 -10.99 -55.00
C ASP A 99 -24.87 -11.35 -54.10
N GLY A 100 -25.84 -10.44 -54.02
CA GLY A 100 -27.01 -10.56 -53.16
C GLY A 100 -26.82 -10.31 -51.67
N SER A 101 -25.62 -9.97 -51.17
CA SER A 101 -25.44 -9.68 -49.74
C SER A 101 -25.99 -8.30 -49.36
N THR A 102 -26.69 -8.17 -48.23
CA THR A 102 -27.19 -6.88 -47.70
C THR A 102 -26.11 -6.06 -46.99
N THR A 103 -24.95 -6.63 -46.70
CA THR A 103 -23.85 -5.93 -46.04
C THR A 103 -22.52 -6.20 -46.72
N ALA A 104 -21.55 -5.30 -46.50
CA ALA A 104 -20.15 -5.54 -46.81
C ALA A 104 -19.31 -4.88 -45.71
N THR A 105 -18.31 -5.57 -45.16
CA THR A 105 -17.40 -4.98 -44.17
C THR A 105 -15.99 -4.92 -44.73
N VAL A 106 -15.43 -3.72 -44.83
CA VAL A 106 -14.10 -3.46 -45.43
C VAL A 106 -13.19 -2.82 -44.39
N GLU A 107 -11.99 -3.35 -44.24
CA GLU A 107 -10.93 -2.72 -43.45
C GLU A 107 -10.15 -1.72 -44.30
N VAL A 108 -9.96 -0.51 -43.77
CA VAL A 108 -9.23 0.56 -44.45
C VAL A 108 -7.74 0.28 -44.37
N GLY A 109 -7.13 -0.01 -45.52
CA GLY A 109 -5.70 -0.30 -45.65
C GLY A 109 -4.87 0.95 -45.90
N SER A 110 -4.05 0.90 -46.95
CA SER A 110 -3.11 1.95 -47.40
C SER A 110 -3.59 2.74 -48.61
N SER A 111 -4.89 2.69 -48.94
CA SER A 111 -5.50 3.38 -50.07
C SER A 111 -6.94 3.81 -49.76
N ASN A 112 -7.47 4.74 -50.56
CA ASN A 112 -8.89 5.11 -50.52
C ASN A 112 -9.77 3.89 -50.84
N VAL A 113 -10.95 3.81 -50.22
CA VAL A 113 -11.94 2.75 -50.42
C VAL A 113 -13.11 3.31 -51.23
N GLU A 114 -13.50 2.64 -52.30
CA GLU A 114 -14.70 2.95 -53.08
C GLU A 114 -15.66 1.74 -53.08
N VAL A 115 -16.93 1.95 -52.69
CA VAL A 115 -17.95 0.91 -52.58
C VAL A 115 -19.21 1.28 -53.35
N LYS A 116 -19.60 0.43 -54.30
CA LYS A 116 -20.85 0.56 -55.06
C LYS A 116 -21.72 -0.67 -54.85
N VAL A 117 -23.04 -0.47 -54.80
CA VAL A 117 -24.03 -1.55 -54.76
C VAL A 117 -25.11 -1.34 -55.82
N SER A 118 -25.51 -2.40 -56.51
CA SER A 118 -26.66 -2.46 -57.42
C SER A 118 -27.79 -3.31 -56.84
N PHE A 119 -29.01 -3.10 -57.33
CA PHE A 119 -30.20 -3.85 -56.93
C PHE A 119 -30.90 -4.46 -58.15
N LYS A 120 -31.64 -5.55 -57.92
CA LYS A 120 -32.49 -6.22 -58.93
C LYS A 120 -33.87 -6.52 -58.36
N ALA A 121 -34.85 -6.77 -59.22
CA ALA A 121 -36.16 -7.26 -58.78
C ALA A 121 -36.03 -8.60 -58.04
N ALA A 122 -36.81 -8.79 -56.98
CA ALA A 122 -36.84 -10.04 -56.21
C ALA A 122 -37.27 -11.22 -57.10
N THR A 123 -36.63 -12.37 -56.90
CA THR A 123 -36.85 -13.57 -57.71
C THR A 123 -38.10 -14.32 -57.22
N PRO A 124 -39.15 -14.51 -58.07
CA PRO A 124 -40.34 -15.27 -57.67
C PRO A 124 -39.99 -16.69 -57.21
N GLY A 125 -40.54 -17.11 -56.06
CA GLY A 125 -40.25 -18.41 -55.45
C GLY A 125 -38.96 -18.47 -54.60
N LYS A 126 -38.27 -17.35 -54.42
CA LYS A 126 -37.16 -17.20 -53.47
C LYS A 126 -37.50 -16.17 -52.39
N TYR A 127 -36.81 -16.27 -51.25
CA TYR A 127 -36.99 -15.39 -50.11
C TYR A 127 -35.64 -14.89 -49.60
N VAL A 128 -35.59 -13.61 -49.24
CA VAL A 128 -34.43 -13.00 -48.59
C VAL A 128 -34.27 -13.58 -47.18
N LEU A 129 -33.09 -14.14 -46.91
CA LEU A 129 -32.69 -14.56 -45.58
C LEU A 129 -31.72 -13.54 -44.98
N THR A 130 -32.12 -12.91 -43.88
CA THR A 130 -31.25 -12.02 -43.09
C THR A 130 -30.70 -12.77 -41.90
N PHE A 131 -29.41 -12.61 -41.59
CA PHE A 131 -28.86 -13.11 -40.33
C PHE A 131 -27.74 -12.22 -39.78
N LYS A 132 -27.66 -12.11 -38.45
CA LYS A 132 -26.70 -11.20 -37.79
C LYS A 132 -26.42 -11.63 -36.35
N VAL A 133 -25.35 -11.06 -35.80
CA VAL A 133 -25.09 -11.07 -34.36
C VAL A 133 -25.96 -10.02 -33.67
N LYS A 134 -26.44 -10.34 -32.48
CA LYS A 134 -27.22 -9.46 -31.61
C LYS A 134 -26.41 -9.12 -30.35
N GLY A 135 -26.35 -7.84 -30.02
CA GLY A 135 -25.60 -7.35 -28.86
C GLY A 135 -24.08 -7.39 -29.07
N GLU A 136 -23.34 -7.38 -27.95
CA GLU A 136 -21.88 -7.52 -27.95
C GLU A 136 -21.45 -8.98 -28.11
N ALA A 137 -20.33 -9.21 -28.79
CA ALA A 137 -19.85 -10.56 -29.09
C ALA A 137 -18.33 -10.72 -29.21
N GLY A 138 -17.54 -9.66 -28.98
CA GLY A 138 -16.10 -9.67 -29.23
C GLY A 138 -15.77 -10.01 -30.69
N GLY A 139 -14.89 -10.99 -30.91
CA GLY A 139 -14.59 -11.53 -32.24
C GLY A 139 -15.56 -12.61 -32.75
N SER A 140 -16.67 -12.88 -32.05
CA SER A 140 -17.58 -13.99 -32.41
C SER A 140 -18.38 -13.68 -33.68
N THR A 141 -18.64 -14.69 -34.50
CA THR A 141 -19.30 -14.54 -35.81
C THR A 141 -20.44 -15.52 -36.04
N ILE A 142 -21.28 -15.22 -37.02
CA ILE A 142 -22.31 -16.11 -37.58
C ILE A 142 -22.07 -16.28 -39.09
N THR A 143 -22.23 -17.50 -39.57
CA THR A 143 -22.18 -17.87 -41.00
C THR A 143 -23.37 -18.77 -41.33
N ALA A 144 -23.76 -18.81 -42.61
CA ALA A 144 -24.87 -19.64 -43.05
C ALA A 144 -24.53 -20.43 -44.33
N LYS A 145 -25.18 -21.59 -44.50
CA LYS A 145 -25.03 -22.48 -45.64
C LYS A 145 -26.36 -23.16 -45.94
N VAL A 146 -26.77 -23.23 -47.21
CA VAL A 146 -27.89 -24.09 -47.61
C VAL A 146 -27.45 -25.56 -47.43
N THR A 147 -28.26 -26.41 -46.78
CA THR A 147 -27.82 -27.78 -46.40
C THR A 147 -27.26 -28.56 -47.59
N ASP A 148 -27.99 -28.56 -48.72
CA ASP A 148 -27.62 -29.20 -49.99
C ASP A 148 -26.86 -28.27 -50.97
N GLY A 149 -26.37 -27.11 -50.52
CA GLY A 149 -25.84 -26.04 -51.37
C GLY A 149 -24.53 -25.42 -50.88
N GLY A 150 -24.30 -24.19 -51.32
CA GLY A 150 -23.13 -23.39 -50.93
C GLY A 150 -23.32 -22.60 -49.63
N ALA A 151 -22.23 -21.96 -49.18
CA ALA A 151 -22.31 -20.89 -48.20
C ALA A 151 -23.10 -19.70 -48.79
N ILE A 152 -23.78 -18.96 -47.92
CA ILE A 152 -24.58 -17.78 -48.27
C ILE A 152 -24.33 -16.66 -47.26
N ASP A 153 -24.44 -15.43 -47.73
CA ASP A 153 -24.31 -14.22 -46.92
C ASP A 153 -25.70 -13.65 -46.56
N SER A 154 -25.77 -12.87 -45.47
CA SER A 154 -27.01 -12.24 -45.03
C SER A 154 -27.56 -11.31 -46.12
N GLY A 155 -28.82 -11.48 -46.49
CA GLY A 155 -29.48 -10.80 -47.60
C GLY A 155 -29.67 -11.66 -48.85
N ASN A 156 -28.98 -12.80 -48.96
CA ASN A 156 -29.12 -13.69 -50.10
C ASN A 156 -30.54 -14.26 -50.23
N GLU A 157 -30.97 -14.46 -51.48
CA GLU A 157 -32.22 -15.13 -51.82
C GLU A 157 -32.06 -16.66 -51.78
N VAL A 158 -32.87 -17.32 -50.96
CA VAL A 158 -32.93 -18.79 -50.82
C VAL A 158 -34.24 -19.30 -51.43
N GLU A 159 -34.19 -20.42 -52.14
CA GLU A 159 -35.40 -21.05 -52.72
C GLU A 159 -36.37 -21.54 -51.65
N SER A 160 -37.68 -21.36 -51.89
CA SER A 160 -38.73 -21.84 -51.00
C SER A 160 -38.59 -23.34 -50.72
N GLY A 161 -38.72 -23.73 -49.45
CA GLY A 161 -38.61 -25.12 -49.00
C GLY A 161 -37.19 -25.64 -48.83
N LYS A 162 -36.15 -24.81 -48.99
CA LYS A 162 -34.76 -25.20 -48.66
C LYS A 162 -34.48 -25.04 -47.16
N GLU A 163 -33.67 -25.95 -46.63
CA GLU A 163 -33.10 -25.84 -45.28
C GLU A 163 -31.77 -25.05 -45.33
N VAL A 164 -31.58 -24.15 -44.38
CA VAL A 164 -30.34 -23.43 -44.14
C VAL A 164 -29.81 -23.76 -42.76
N GLU A 165 -28.53 -24.09 -42.69
CA GLU A 165 -27.75 -24.28 -41.48
C GLU A 165 -26.95 -23.02 -41.15
N PHE A 166 -27.07 -22.57 -39.90
CA PHE A 166 -26.33 -21.45 -39.33
C PHE A 166 -25.29 -21.99 -38.37
N THR A 167 -24.06 -21.50 -38.49
CA THR A 167 -22.96 -21.81 -37.57
C THR A 167 -22.53 -20.52 -36.87
N ALA A 168 -22.63 -20.53 -35.54
CA ALA A 168 -22.03 -19.53 -34.68
C ALA A 168 -20.63 -19.97 -34.27
N THR A 169 -19.66 -19.07 -34.38
CA THR A 169 -18.26 -19.29 -33.98
C THR A 169 -17.94 -18.32 -32.84
N PRO A 170 -18.00 -18.77 -31.57
CA PRO A 170 -17.65 -17.94 -30.43
C PRO A 170 -16.15 -17.63 -30.38
N ASP A 171 -15.80 -16.41 -29.98
CA ASP A 171 -14.44 -16.01 -29.61
C ASP A 171 -14.08 -16.57 -28.22
N THR A 172 -13.81 -17.88 -28.18
CA THR A 172 -13.49 -18.62 -26.95
C THR A 172 -12.17 -18.17 -26.34
N THR A 173 -11.23 -17.63 -27.13
CA THR A 173 -9.97 -17.04 -26.66
C THR A 173 -10.20 -15.81 -25.78
N ASN A 174 -11.17 -14.96 -26.12
CA ASN A 174 -11.62 -13.87 -25.26
C ASN A 174 -12.82 -14.27 -24.38
N GLY A 175 -13.07 -15.57 -24.22
CA GLY A 175 -14.04 -16.13 -23.29
C GLY A 175 -15.51 -15.89 -23.66
N TRP A 176 -15.86 -15.87 -24.95
CA TRP A 176 -17.26 -15.84 -25.41
C TRP A 176 -17.81 -17.24 -25.65
N LYS A 177 -19.13 -17.40 -25.45
CA LYS A 177 -19.92 -18.57 -25.84
C LYS A 177 -21.26 -18.14 -26.42
N VAL A 178 -21.94 -19.01 -27.16
CA VAL A 178 -23.34 -18.75 -27.55
C VAL A 178 -24.19 -18.68 -26.29
N LYS A 179 -25.10 -17.70 -26.26
CA LYS A 179 -26.14 -17.55 -25.26
C LYS A 179 -27.43 -18.18 -25.78
N SER A 180 -27.97 -17.61 -26.85
CA SER A 180 -29.28 -17.98 -27.40
C SER A 180 -29.40 -17.66 -28.89
N TRP A 181 -30.38 -18.30 -29.53
CA TRP A 181 -30.77 -18.04 -30.93
C TRP A 181 -32.19 -17.50 -30.98
N SER A 182 -32.51 -16.70 -32.00
CA SER A 182 -33.89 -16.37 -32.35
C SER A 182 -34.09 -16.36 -33.87
N ILE A 183 -35.31 -16.68 -34.29
CA ILE A 183 -35.74 -16.59 -35.68
C ILE A 183 -37.14 -15.98 -35.74
N VAL A 184 -37.31 -15.00 -36.62
CA VAL A 184 -38.57 -14.27 -36.80
C VAL A 184 -38.88 -14.06 -38.28
N LYS A 185 -40.14 -13.83 -38.61
CA LYS A 185 -40.54 -13.26 -39.91
C LYS A 185 -39.97 -11.85 -40.04
N THR A 186 -39.35 -11.53 -41.17
CA THR A 186 -38.74 -10.21 -41.39
C THR A 186 -39.79 -9.08 -41.51
N ALA A 187 -41.02 -9.39 -41.91
CA ALA A 187 -42.07 -8.39 -42.13
C ALA A 187 -42.68 -7.82 -40.83
N ASP A 188 -42.89 -8.66 -39.81
CA ASP A 188 -43.66 -8.31 -38.61
C ASP A 188 -43.01 -8.75 -37.28
N ASN A 189 -41.82 -9.38 -37.33
CA ASN A 189 -41.12 -9.98 -36.19
C ASN A 189 -41.88 -11.13 -35.48
N THR A 190 -42.87 -11.76 -36.11
CA THR A 190 -43.51 -12.96 -35.57
C THR A 190 -42.47 -14.06 -35.36
N ALA A 191 -42.42 -14.61 -34.14
CA ALA A 191 -41.50 -15.69 -33.80
C ALA A 191 -41.77 -16.95 -34.62
N LEU A 192 -40.68 -17.60 -35.05
CA LEU A 192 -40.67 -18.88 -35.73
C LEU A 192 -39.89 -19.91 -34.90
N SER A 193 -39.92 -21.17 -35.33
CA SER A 193 -39.13 -22.24 -34.71
C SER A 193 -38.02 -22.71 -35.66
N PHE A 194 -36.86 -23.02 -35.11
CA PHE A 194 -35.83 -23.78 -35.80
C PHE A 194 -36.25 -25.24 -36.04
N VAL A 195 -35.53 -25.93 -36.92
CA VAL A 195 -35.67 -27.39 -37.14
C VAL A 195 -35.35 -28.12 -35.84
N SER A 196 -36.20 -29.09 -35.49
CA SER A 196 -36.11 -29.85 -34.24
C SER A 196 -34.72 -30.43 -33.99
N GLY A 197 -34.19 -30.24 -32.78
CA GLY A 197 -32.84 -30.65 -32.40
C GLY A 197 -31.73 -29.63 -32.71
N THR A 198 -32.08 -28.44 -33.21
CA THR A 198 -31.11 -27.35 -33.51
C THR A 198 -31.55 -26.02 -32.90
N GLY A 199 -30.64 -25.05 -32.79
CA GLY A 199 -30.97 -23.69 -32.34
C GLY A 199 -31.35 -23.58 -30.86
N ALA A 200 -30.99 -24.57 -30.04
CA ALA A 200 -31.11 -24.49 -28.59
C ALA A 200 -30.11 -23.47 -27.99
N ASP A 201 -30.44 -22.93 -26.82
CA ASP A 201 -29.53 -22.07 -26.06
C ASP A 201 -28.17 -22.75 -25.81
N GLY A 202 -27.09 -22.00 -26.01
CA GLY A 202 -25.72 -22.52 -25.97
C GLY A 202 -25.29 -23.37 -27.17
N SER A 203 -26.16 -23.69 -28.14
CA SER A 203 -25.78 -24.44 -29.34
C SER A 203 -24.92 -23.60 -30.29
N ASN A 204 -23.85 -24.17 -30.86
CA ASN A 204 -23.09 -23.53 -31.93
C ASN A 204 -23.80 -23.59 -33.30
N THR A 205 -24.88 -24.37 -33.45
CA THR A 205 -25.64 -24.47 -34.71
C THR A 205 -27.14 -24.37 -34.55
N ALA A 206 -27.78 -23.82 -35.59
CA ALA A 206 -29.22 -23.73 -35.77
C ALA A 206 -29.59 -24.07 -37.23
N LYS A 207 -30.79 -24.58 -37.48
CA LYS A 207 -31.29 -24.86 -38.82
C LYS A 207 -32.68 -24.30 -39.03
N ALA A 208 -32.98 -23.73 -40.20
CA ALA A 208 -34.29 -23.17 -40.53
C ALA A 208 -34.76 -23.60 -41.91
N LEU A 209 -36.06 -23.86 -42.04
CA LEU A 209 -36.73 -24.13 -43.32
C LEU A 209 -37.27 -22.81 -43.89
N ILE A 210 -36.77 -22.39 -45.06
CA ILE A 210 -37.08 -21.08 -45.64
C ILE A 210 -38.33 -21.17 -46.53
N ASN A 211 -39.47 -20.72 -46.00
CA ASN A 211 -40.76 -20.64 -46.74
C ASN A 211 -41.31 -19.22 -46.86
N GLU A 212 -40.61 -18.23 -46.29
CA GLU A 212 -40.93 -16.81 -46.30
C GLU A 212 -39.65 -16.01 -45.92
N PRO A 213 -39.62 -14.67 -46.03
CA PRO A 213 -38.47 -13.88 -45.61
C PRO A 213 -38.29 -13.90 -44.08
N VAL A 214 -37.15 -14.38 -43.60
CA VAL A 214 -36.86 -14.54 -42.17
C VAL A 214 -35.58 -13.82 -41.75
N THR A 215 -35.54 -13.43 -40.48
CA THR A 215 -34.37 -12.86 -39.81
C THR A 215 -33.93 -13.80 -38.68
N VAL A 216 -32.66 -14.20 -38.69
CA VAL A 216 -32.02 -15.02 -37.65
C VAL A 216 -31.04 -14.18 -36.85
N GLU A 217 -31.14 -14.20 -35.54
CA GLU A 217 -30.19 -13.55 -34.63
C GLU A 217 -29.53 -14.59 -33.73
N VAL A 218 -28.23 -14.45 -33.51
CA VAL A 218 -27.51 -15.16 -32.43
C VAL A 218 -26.96 -14.15 -31.42
N GLU A 219 -27.17 -14.43 -30.14
CA GLU A 219 -26.67 -13.64 -29.02
C GLU A 219 -25.52 -14.42 -28.34
N PHE A 220 -24.44 -13.74 -27.99
CA PHE A 220 -23.30 -14.33 -27.27
C PHE A 220 -23.23 -13.77 -25.84
N GLU A 221 -22.55 -14.48 -24.94
CA GLU A 221 -22.22 -13.97 -23.61
C GLU A 221 -20.81 -14.37 -23.16
N LYS A 222 -20.28 -13.58 -22.22
CA LYS A 222 -19.02 -13.87 -21.53
C LYS A 222 -19.16 -15.09 -20.61
N ILE A 223 -18.21 -16.01 -20.74
CA ILE A 223 -17.96 -17.09 -19.78
C ILE A 223 -17.59 -16.45 -18.44
N LYS A 224 -18.17 -16.96 -17.35
CA LYS A 224 -17.86 -16.53 -15.98
C LYS A 224 -17.42 -17.71 -15.13
N HIS A 225 -16.31 -17.55 -14.41
CA HIS A 225 -15.65 -18.58 -13.61
C HIS A 225 -15.80 -18.28 -12.12
N PRO A 226 -16.17 -19.25 -11.27
CA PRO A 226 -16.19 -19.04 -9.83
C PRO A 226 -14.76 -18.87 -9.30
N VAL A 227 -14.57 -17.89 -8.42
CA VAL A 227 -13.29 -17.64 -7.72
C VAL A 227 -13.46 -17.97 -6.25
N THR A 228 -12.79 -19.04 -5.81
CA THR A 228 -12.80 -19.47 -4.40
C THR A 228 -11.57 -18.89 -3.71
N PHE A 229 -11.71 -18.39 -2.48
CA PHE A 229 -10.57 -17.93 -1.71
C PHE A 229 -10.77 -18.09 -0.20
N ASN A 230 -9.71 -18.45 0.52
CA ASN A 230 -9.73 -18.62 1.96
C ASN A 230 -8.35 -18.31 2.60
N VAL A 231 -8.37 -17.98 3.88
CA VAL A 231 -7.15 -18.05 4.71
C VAL A 231 -6.88 -19.52 5.03
N ASP A 232 -5.63 -19.96 4.93
CA ASP A 232 -5.21 -21.30 5.35
C ASP A 232 -4.51 -21.18 6.72
N GLY A 233 -5.21 -21.61 7.76
CA GLY A 233 -4.86 -21.35 9.16
C GLY A 233 -5.55 -20.13 9.76
N ALA A 234 -4.83 -19.39 10.61
CA ALA A 234 -5.31 -18.21 11.34
C ALA A 234 -4.30 -17.05 11.21
N GLY A 235 -4.58 -15.91 11.85
CA GLY A 235 -3.64 -14.78 11.95
C GLY A 235 -3.89 -13.62 10.99
N GLY A 236 -5.00 -13.65 10.24
CA GLY A 236 -5.41 -12.54 9.39
C GLY A 236 -6.66 -12.82 8.57
N LEU A 237 -6.99 -11.86 7.73
CA LEU A 237 -8.15 -11.85 6.83
C LEU A 237 -7.69 -11.81 5.37
N LEU A 238 -8.48 -12.42 4.49
CA LEU A 238 -8.29 -12.37 3.04
C LEU A 238 -9.54 -11.78 2.37
N PHE A 239 -9.34 -10.77 1.53
CA PHE A 239 -10.37 -10.11 0.73
C PHE A 239 -10.03 -10.24 -0.76
N ALA A 240 -11.04 -10.16 -1.62
CA ALA A 240 -10.87 -10.11 -3.07
C ALA A 240 -11.71 -8.97 -3.67
N LYS A 241 -11.20 -8.32 -4.72
CA LYS A 241 -11.91 -7.27 -5.46
C LYS A 241 -11.61 -7.26 -6.95
N ILE A 242 -12.55 -6.75 -7.74
CA ILE A 242 -12.41 -6.43 -9.16
C ILE A 242 -12.56 -4.91 -9.29
N GLY A 243 -11.52 -4.21 -9.75
CA GLY A 243 -11.44 -2.76 -9.62
C GLY A 243 -11.55 -2.37 -8.14
N ASP A 244 -12.64 -1.72 -7.76
CA ASP A 244 -12.96 -1.35 -6.36
C ASP A 244 -14.17 -2.11 -5.77
N THR A 245 -14.78 -3.02 -6.54
CA THR A 245 -15.91 -3.84 -6.09
C THR A 245 -15.40 -5.11 -5.39
N PHE A 246 -15.72 -5.26 -4.11
CA PHE A 246 -15.45 -6.50 -3.38
C PHE A 246 -16.27 -7.67 -3.95
N ILE A 247 -15.66 -8.86 -3.96
CA ILE A 247 -16.32 -10.13 -4.27
C ILE A 247 -16.22 -11.09 -3.09
N ASN A 248 -17.15 -12.02 -3.00
CA ASN A 248 -17.16 -13.10 -2.01
C ASN A 248 -16.59 -14.39 -2.61
N THR A 249 -16.19 -15.33 -1.74
CA THR A 249 -15.73 -16.64 -2.20
C THR A 249 -16.86 -17.40 -2.90
N GLY A 250 -16.58 -17.89 -4.12
CA GLY A 250 -17.55 -18.55 -4.99
C GLY A 250 -18.21 -17.63 -6.02
N ASP A 251 -18.03 -16.30 -5.94
CA ASP A 251 -18.57 -15.36 -6.92
C ASP A 251 -17.98 -15.61 -8.32
N LYS A 252 -18.81 -15.39 -9.36
CA LYS A 252 -18.45 -15.64 -10.75
C LYS A 252 -17.86 -14.40 -11.42
N VAL A 253 -16.60 -14.51 -11.82
CA VAL A 253 -15.80 -13.45 -12.45
C VAL A 253 -15.73 -13.68 -13.97
N GLU A 254 -15.82 -12.63 -14.77
CA GLU A 254 -15.77 -12.75 -16.23
C GLU A 254 -14.41 -13.20 -16.75
N HIS A 255 -14.41 -14.01 -17.82
CA HIS A 255 -13.19 -14.54 -18.41
C HIS A 255 -12.26 -13.40 -18.87
N GLY A 256 -11.04 -13.42 -18.33
CA GLY A 256 -9.98 -12.48 -18.63
C GLY A 256 -9.87 -11.31 -17.66
N GLU A 257 -10.82 -11.14 -16.72
CA GLU A 257 -10.74 -10.13 -15.67
C GLU A 257 -9.60 -10.41 -14.68
N THR A 258 -9.09 -9.35 -14.05
CA THR A 258 -8.02 -9.46 -13.04
C THR A 258 -8.57 -9.19 -11.65
N VAL A 259 -8.50 -10.21 -10.79
CA VAL A 259 -8.89 -10.10 -9.38
C VAL A 259 -7.66 -9.68 -8.56
N THR A 260 -7.85 -8.68 -7.71
CA THR A 260 -6.89 -8.30 -6.66
C THR A 260 -7.29 -9.00 -5.36
N PHE A 261 -6.39 -9.80 -4.82
CA PHE A 261 -6.50 -10.39 -3.49
C PHE A 261 -5.67 -9.57 -2.51
N ALA A 262 -6.23 -9.27 -1.34
CA ALA A 262 -5.58 -8.47 -0.30
C ALA A 262 -5.66 -9.19 1.05
N ALA A 263 -4.51 -9.46 1.65
CA ALA A 263 -4.38 -10.11 2.94
C ALA A 263 -3.91 -9.12 4.01
N LYS A 264 -4.63 -9.09 5.13
CA LYS A 264 -4.39 -8.21 6.28
C LYS A 264 -4.16 -9.05 7.53
N PRO A 265 -2.99 -9.00 8.18
CA PRO A 265 -2.78 -9.65 9.47
C PRO A 265 -3.73 -9.11 10.56
N ASP A 266 -4.13 -9.96 11.51
CA ASP A 266 -5.09 -9.59 12.57
C ASP A 266 -4.53 -8.51 13.51
N ASN A 267 -3.23 -8.57 13.79
CA ASN A 267 -2.49 -7.63 14.62
C ASN A 267 -0.98 -7.70 14.29
N ALA A 268 -0.18 -6.83 14.92
CA ALA A 268 1.28 -6.77 14.70
C ALA A 268 2.04 -8.07 15.05
N GLY A 269 1.42 -8.99 15.79
CA GLY A 269 1.95 -10.33 16.07
C GLY A 269 1.86 -11.31 14.89
N TRP A 270 1.41 -10.88 13.70
CA TRP A 270 1.30 -11.71 12.50
C TRP A 270 1.79 -10.95 11.25
N LYS A 271 2.33 -11.69 10.28
CA LYS A 271 2.63 -11.21 8.92
C LYS A 271 2.12 -12.19 7.88
N VAL A 272 1.84 -11.74 6.66
CA VAL A 272 1.65 -12.63 5.50
C VAL A 272 2.93 -13.46 5.28
N LYS A 273 2.76 -14.77 5.13
CA LYS A 273 3.84 -15.74 4.93
C LYS A 273 3.98 -16.12 3.46
N ASP A 274 2.92 -16.67 2.89
CA ASP A 274 2.93 -17.24 1.54
C ASP A 274 1.53 -17.22 0.90
N TRP A 275 1.50 -17.26 -0.43
CA TRP A 275 0.30 -17.25 -1.27
C TRP A 275 0.31 -18.45 -2.22
N SER A 276 -0.84 -19.09 -2.42
CA SER A 276 -1.00 -20.10 -3.48
C SER A 276 -2.27 -19.86 -4.28
N ILE A 277 -2.21 -20.26 -5.56
CA ILE A 277 -3.34 -20.28 -6.48
C ILE A 277 -3.29 -21.59 -7.26
N VAL A 278 -4.43 -22.25 -7.37
CA VAL A 278 -4.58 -23.52 -8.08
C VAL A 278 -5.86 -23.51 -8.93
N LYS A 279 -5.92 -24.36 -9.95
CA LYS A 279 -7.18 -24.71 -10.61
C LYS A 279 -8.11 -25.40 -9.61
N THR A 280 -9.38 -25.00 -9.54
CA THR A 280 -10.34 -25.61 -8.60
C THR A 280 -10.65 -27.07 -8.93
N ALA A 281 -10.56 -27.47 -10.21
CA ALA A 281 -10.99 -28.79 -10.67
C ALA A 281 -10.04 -29.94 -10.30
N ASP A 282 -8.72 -29.70 -10.33
CA ASP A 282 -7.69 -30.73 -10.19
C ASP A 282 -6.54 -30.34 -9.24
N GLY A 283 -6.55 -29.12 -8.70
CA GLY A 283 -5.49 -28.63 -7.81
C GLY A 283 -4.17 -28.27 -8.52
N THR A 284 -4.12 -28.24 -9.85
CA THR A 284 -2.91 -27.87 -10.60
C THR A 284 -2.45 -26.46 -10.20
N PRO A 285 -1.18 -26.27 -9.81
CA PRO A 285 -0.63 -24.95 -9.49
C PRO A 285 -0.74 -23.98 -10.66
N LEU A 286 -1.14 -22.75 -10.34
CA LEU A 286 -1.09 -21.59 -11.22
C LEU A 286 -0.10 -20.56 -10.65
N THR A 287 0.20 -19.52 -11.42
CA THR A 287 1.01 -18.39 -10.96
C THR A 287 0.17 -17.13 -10.86
N PHE A 288 0.43 -16.32 -9.83
CA PHE A 288 -0.05 -14.95 -9.79
C PHE A 288 0.71 -14.12 -10.82
N THR A 289 0.03 -13.12 -11.40
CA THR A 289 0.65 -12.15 -12.31
C THR A 289 1.61 -11.23 -11.55
N THR A 290 1.31 -10.92 -10.29
CA THR A 290 2.14 -10.10 -9.40
C THR A 290 1.79 -10.42 -7.95
N ILE A 291 2.79 -10.32 -7.06
CA ILE A 291 2.61 -10.34 -5.60
C ILE A 291 3.39 -9.13 -5.03
N THR A 292 2.85 -8.49 -4.00
CA THR A 292 3.50 -7.37 -3.31
C THR A 292 3.25 -7.49 -1.81
N ILE A 293 4.31 -7.53 -1.00
CA ILE A 293 4.22 -7.64 0.47
C ILE A 293 4.86 -6.40 1.09
N ASN A 294 4.08 -5.65 1.87
CA ASN A 294 4.56 -4.50 2.63
C ASN A 294 5.13 -4.99 3.97
N GLN A 295 6.45 -4.97 4.09
CA GLN A 295 7.16 -5.46 5.28
C GLN A 295 6.86 -4.66 6.55
N ASN A 296 6.42 -3.39 6.43
CA ASN A 296 6.21 -2.51 7.58
C ASN A 296 4.93 -2.83 8.39
N ASN A 297 3.97 -3.56 7.79
CA ASN A 297 2.70 -3.92 8.42
C ASN A 297 2.22 -5.34 8.07
N GLY A 298 3.03 -6.12 7.36
CA GLY A 298 2.72 -7.49 6.96
C GLY A 298 1.56 -7.64 5.97
N ILE A 299 1.03 -6.55 5.39
CA ILE A 299 -0.05 -6.59 4.40
C ILE A 299 0.49 -7.10 3.06
N GLY A 300 -0.23 -8.03 2.45
CA GLY A 300 0.12 -8.58 1.13
C GLY A 300 -1.00 -8.37 0.12
N ASN A 301 -0.64 -8.07 -1.12
CA ASN A 301 -1.54 -8.10 -2.27
C ASN A 301 -1.04 -9.12 -3.31
N ALA A 302 -1.97 -9.84 -3.94
CA ALA A 302 -1.68 -10.75 -5.04
C ALA A 302 -2.70 -10.56 -6.16
N TYR A 303 -2.28 -10.75 -7.42
CA TYR A 303 -3.10 -10.45 -8.60
C TYR A 303 -3.19 -11.68 -9.51
N ALA A 304 -4.40 -12.07 -9.91
CA ALA A 304 -4.61 -13.18 -10.84
C ALA A 304 -5.61 -12.82 -11.95
N LYS A 305 -5.26 -13.14 -13.19
CA LYS A 305 -6.16 -13.09 -14.34
C LYS A 305 -7.00 -14.36 -14.40
N ILE A 306 -8.32 -14.24 -14.41
CA ILE A 306 -9.25 -15.37 -14.29
C ILE A 306 -9.62 -15.91 -15.66
N THR A 307 -8.96 -16.98 -16.10
CA THR A 307 -9.28 -17.68 -17.37
C THR A 307 -9.99 -19.02 -17.18
N GLU A 308 -10.08 -19.50 -15.93
CA GLU A 308 -10.72 -20.75 -15.51
C GLU A 308 -11.10 -20.68 -14.00
N PRO A 309 -11.83 -21.65 -13.43
CA PRO A 309 -12.15 -21.69 -12.00
C PRO A 309 -10.89 -21.85 -11.14
N VAL A 310 -10.67 -20.95 -10.18
CA VAL A 310 -9.48 -20.94 -9.31
C VAL A 310 -9.80 -20.94 -7.83
N THR A 311 -8.89 -21.54 -7.06
CA THR A 311 -8.86 -21.47 -5.59
C THR A 311 -7.59 -20.75 -5.15
N VAL A 312 -7.73 -19.68 -4.37
CA VAL A 312 -6.64 -18.87 -3.82
C VAL A 312 -6.54 -19.05 -2.30
N LYS A 313 -5.32 -19.21 -1.79
CA LYS A 313 -5.04 -19.26 -0.36
C LYS A 313 -3.95 -18.28 0.03
N VAL A 314 -4.05 -17.74 1.24
CA VAL A 314 -2.96 -17.04 1.93
C VAL A 314 -2.70 -17.70 3.29
N THR A 315 -1.42 -17.76 3.68
CA THR A 315 -0.98 -18.18 5.02
C THR A 315 -0.36 -17.01 5.76
N PHE A 316 -0.48 -17.02 7.09
CA PHE A 316 0.17 -16.05 7.97
C PHE A 316 1.20 -16.75 8.88
N GLU A 317 2.16 -15.99 9.39
CA GLU A 317 3.19 -16.46 10.31
C GLU A 317 3.26 -15.54 11.53
N GLN A 318 3.32 -16.15 12.72
CA GLN A 318 3.32 -15.44 13.98
C GLN A 318 4.71 -14.84 14.29
N GLN A 319 4.72 -13.66 14.90
CA GLN A 319 5.92 -12.94 15.30
C GLN A 319 5.82 -12.45 16.74
N PHE A 320 6.90 -12.64 17.47
CA PHE A 320 7.03 -12.35 18.90
C PHE A 320 7.94 -11.16 19.12
N ALA A 321 7.56 -10.27 20.03
CA ALA A 321 8.36 -9.10 20.38
C ALA A 321 9.62 -9.50 21.14
N VAL A 322 10.72 -8.84 20.83
CA VAL A 322 12.00 -8.96 21.52
C VAL A 322 12.26 -7.65 22.26
N THR A 323 11.91 -7.61 23.54
CA THR A 323 12.23 -6.47 24.41
C THR A 323 13.52 -6.72 25.16
N PHE A 324 14.31 -5.67 25.34
CA PHE A 324 15.53 -5.74 26.12
C PHE A 324 15.89 -4.39 26.75
N ALA A 325 16.59 -4.44 27.89
CA ALA A 325 17.04 -3.26 28.62
C ALA A 325 18.33 -3.51 29.43
N ALA A 326 19.22 -2.51 29.44
CA ALA A 326 20.25 -2.36 30.46
C ALA A 326 19.63 -1.71 31.70
N VAL A 327 19.65 -2.41 32.83
CA VAL A 327 18.92 -1.99 34.03
C VAL A 327 19.68 -0.87 34.76
N HIS A 328 18.95 0.12 35.27
CA HIS A 328 19.44 1.25 36.08
C HIS A 328 20.54 2.14 35.48
N GLY A 329 20.78 2.06 34.17
CA GLY A 329 21.69 2.97 33.44
C GLY A 329 23.19 2.74 33.69
N ASN A 330 23.57 1.60 34.25
CA ASN A 330 24.96 1.25 34.59
C ASN A 330 25.77 0.70 33.40
N GLY A 331 25.22 0.75 32.19
CA GLY A 331 25.80 0.21 30.97
C GLY A 331 24.81 0.26 29.82
N THR A 332 25.16 -0.37 28.69
CA THR A 332 24.29 -0.49 27.51
C THR A 332 24.01 -1.96 27.19
N LEU A 333 22.90 -2.21 26.50
CA LEU A 333 22.53 -3.51 25.96
C LEU A 333 22.05 -3.31 24.52
N THR A 334 22.68 -4.00 23.56
CA THR A 334 22.29 -4.02 22.15
C THR A 334 21.89 -5.43 21.71
N ALA A 335 21.07 -5.54 20.67
CA ALA A 335 20.59 -6.80 20.13
C ALA A 335 20.78 -6.87 18.61
N LYS A 336 21.20 -8.04 18.12
CA LYS A 336 21.40 -8.35 16.71
C LYS A 336 20.63 -9.59 16.27
N HIS A 337 20.18 -9.57 15.03
CA HIS A 337 19.65 -10.72 14.32
C HIS A 337 20.16 -10.66 12.87
N ASP A 338 20.60 -11.80 12.33
CA ASP A 338 21.28 -11.91 11.03
C ASP A 338 22.41 -10.87 10.83
N GLY A 339 23.19 -10.63 11.90
CA GLY A 339 24.30 -9.67 11.94
C GLY A 339 23.91 -8.19 11.98
N LYS A 340 22.62 -7.85 11.97
CA LYS A 340 22.11 -6.46 11.98
C LYS A 340 21.57 -6.08 13.34
N ASP A 341 21.96 -4.90 13.82
CA ASP A 341 21.39 -4.30 15.04
C ASP A 341 19.90 -3.95 14.84
N PHE A 342 19.10 -4.13 15.88
CA PHE A 342 17.70 -3.73 15.90
C PHE A 342 17.29 -3.12 17.26
N ALA A 343 16.20 -2.35 17.27
CA ALA A 343 15.70 -1.69 18.48
C ALA A 343 14.78 -2.60 19.31
N SER A 344 14.75 -2.37 20.63
CA SER A 344 13.85 -3.05 21.56
C SER A 344 12.39 -2.98 21.09
N ALA A 345 11.64 -4.06 21.33
CA ALA A 345 10.28 -4.33 20.83
C ALA A 345 10.13 -4.66 19.33
N ALA A 346 11.21 -4.83 18.57
CA ALA A 346 11.14 -5.46 17.24
C ALA A 346 10.54 -6.87 17.30
N ARG A 347 9.86 -7.32 16.25
CA ARG A 347 9.15 -8.61 16.22
C ARG A 347 9.82 -9.60 15.26
N LEU A 348 10.12 -10.81 15.76
CA LEU A 348 10.79 -11.88 15.02
C LEU A 348 9.94 -13.15 15.02
N THR A 349 10.11 -14.00 14.00
CA THR A 349 9.42 -15.30 13.95
C THR A 349 10.09 -16.31 14.90
N ALA A 350 9.32 -17.31 15.34
CA ALA A 350 9.85 -18.41 16.11
C ALA A 350 11.02 -19.11 15.39
N GLY A 351 12.01 -19.55 16.15
CA GLY A 351 13.20 -20.25 15.65
C GLY A 351 14.41 -19.37 15.35
N ASN A 352 14.24 -18.05 15.22
CA ASN A 352 15.37 -17.12 15.09
C ASN A 352 16.15 -17.02 16.40
N THR A 353 17.48 -16.94 16.31
CA THR A 353 18.34 -16.61 17.46
C THR A 353 18.70 -15.12 17.42
N VAL A 354 18.64 -14.47 18.58
CA VAL A 354 19.04 -13.08 18.82
C VAL A 354 20.31 -13.07 19.64
N GLU A 355 21.30 -12.29 19.19
CA GLU A 355 22.56 -12.07 19.88
C GLU A 355 22.52 -10.75 20.64
N PHE A 356 22.79 -10.78 21.94
CA PHE A 356 22.85 -9.62 22.81
C PHE A 356 24.30 -9.32 23.21
N THR A 357 24.64 -8.04 23.26
CA THR A 357 25.94 -7.56 23.76
C THR A 357 25.72 -6.49 24.83
N ALA A 358 26.29 -6.72 26.01
CA ALA A 358 26.27 -5.77 27.12
C ALA A 358 27.64 -5.09 27.26
N ALA A 359 27.64 -3.78 27.45
CA ALA A 359 28.84 -3.00 27.76
C ALA A 359 28.66 -2.25 29.09
N PRO A 360 29.43 -2.57 30.14
CA PRO A 360 29.35 -1.84 31.41
C PRO A 360 29.87 -0.41 31.26
N ARG A 361 29.31 0.51 32.05
CA ARG A 361 29.89 1.85 32.26
C ARG A 361 31.18 1.73 33.09
N THR A 362 32.08 2.70 32.96
CA THR A 362 33.29 2.77 33.80
C THR A 362 32.93 2.68 35.29
N GLY A 363 33.64 1.86 36.05
CA GLY A 363 33.35 1.57 37.46
C GLY A 363 32.33 0.45 37.70
N TYR A 364 31.79 -0.16 36.64
CA TYR A 364 30.89 -1.31 36.73
C TYR A 364 31.46 -2.55 36.07
N VAL A 365 30.96 -3.71 36.51
CA VAL A 365 31.06 -5.00 35.79
C VAL A 365 29.65 -5.54 35.56
N ILE A 366 29.50 -6.43 34.58
CA ILE A 366 28.24 -7.14 34.36
C ILE A 366 27.99 -8.03 35.58
N ASP A 367 26.78 -7.93 36.12
CA ASP A 367 26.36 -8.67 37.31
C ASP A 367 25.58 -9.89 36.86
N LYS A 368 24.31 -9.70 36.47
CA LYS A 368 23.38 -10.79 36.19
C LYS A 368 22.57 -10.55 34.93
N TRP A 369 22.28 -11.64 34.22
CA TRP A 369 21.33 -11.66 33.12
C TRP A 369 20.00 -12.30 33.57
N THR A 370 18.89 -11.80 33.04
CA THR A 370 17.58 -12.45 33.17
C THR A 370 16.87 -12.48 31.81
N VAL A 371 16.11 -13.55 31.58
CA VAL A 371 15.26 -13.73 30.40
C VAL A 371 13.89 -14.23 30.84
N SER A 372 12.84 -13.69 30.25
CA SER A 372 11.48 -14.23 30.33
C SER A 372 10.94 -14.53 28.93
N GLY A 373 10.04 -15.51 28.81
CA GLY A 373 9.51 -15.96 27.51
C GLY A 373 10.46 -16.81 26.66
N GLY A 374 11.67 -17.10 27.15
CA GLY A 374 12.69 -17.90 26.47
C GLY A 374 13.81 -18.34 27.41
N THR A 375 14.87 -18.92 26.84
CA THR A 375 16.07 -19.39 27.57
C THR A 375 17.34 -18.97 26.84
N PHE A 376 18.42 -18.73 27.57
CA PHE A 376 19.74 -18.52 26.95
C PHE A 376 20.26 -19.81 26.30
N GLU A 377 20.70 -19.72 25.04
CA GLU A 377 21.35 -20.81 24.30
C GLU A 377 22.88 -20.75 24.44
N ASN A 378 23.45 -19.55 24.57
CA ASN A 378 24.87 -19.30 24.77
C ASN A 378 25.07 -17.98 25.54
N GLY A 379 26.17 -17.83 26.26
CA GLY A 379 26.39 -16.69 27.15
C GLY A 379 25.28 -16.55 28.20
N GLY A 380 24.93 -15.31 28.57
CA GLY A 380 23.85 -15.04 29.54
C GLY A 380 24.13 -15.55 30.97
N THR A 381 25.38 -15.90 31.27
CA THR A 381 25.85 -16.16 32.64
C THR A 381 26.30 -14.88 33.30
N ASP A 382 26.32 -14.86 34.63
CA ASP A 382 26.86 -13.75 35.42
C ASP A 382 28.28 -13.36 34.93
N GLY A 383 28.53 -12.06 34.77
CA GLY A 383 29.76 -11.52 34.20
C GLY A 383 29.95 -11.64 32.67
N SER A 384 29.10 -12.36 31.93
CA SER A 384 29.24 -12.52 30.47
C SER A 384 28.91 -11.23 29.70
N THR A 385 29.78 -10.82 28.78
CA THR A 385 29.55 -9.67 27.88
C THR A 385 28.52 -9.93 26.79
N THR A 386 28.19 -11.20 26.53
CA THR A 386 27.19 -11.58 25.51
C THR A 386 26.19 -12.59 26.05
N ALA A 387 25.04 -12.65 25.38
CA ALA A 387 24.02 -13.67 25.57
C ALA A 387 23.34 -13.96 24.22
N ALA A 388 22.83 -15.16 24.03
CA ALA A 388 22.02 -15.52 22.86
C ALA A 388 20.70 -16.14 23.33
N VAL A 389 19.58 -15.69 22.77
CA VAL A 389 18.24 -16.23 23.07
C VAL A 389 17.54 -16.58 21.78
N LYS A 390 16.93 -17.76 21.73
CA LYS A 390 16.07 -18.18 20.63
C LYS A 390 14.63 -17.75 20.86
N VAL A 391 14.04 -17.14 19.85
CA VAL A 391 12.63 -16.72 19.85
C VAL A 391 11.76 -17.97 19.83
N GLY A 392 10.99 -18.15 20.90
CA GLY A 392 10.07 -19.27 21.09
C GLY A 392 8.68 -18.99 20.56
N SER A 393 7.66 -19.39 21.33
CA SER A 393 6.23 -19.19 21.04
C SER A 393 5.59 -18.10 21.91
N SER A 394 6.40 -17.16 22.41
CA SER A 394 6.00 -16.03 23.26
C SER A 394 6.94 -14.86 23.06
N ASP A 395 6.45 -13.64 23.34
CA ASP A 395 7.29 -12.44 23.43
C ASP A 395 8.40 -12.66 24.49
N ILE A 396 9.61 -12.17 24.24
CA ILE A 396 10.77 -12.32 25.12
C ILE A 396 11.20 -10.98 25.71
N GLU A 397 11.58 -10.98 26.98
CA GLU A 397 12.25 -9.85 27.65
C GLU A 397 13.63 -10.28 28.13
N VAL A 398 14.68 -9.53 27.77
CA VAL A 398 16.07 -9.75 28.23
C VAL A 398 16.59 -8.53 28.98
N LYS A 399 16.97 -8.72 30.25
CA LYS A 399 17.52 -7.67 31.11
C LYS A 399 18.93 -8.04 31.56
N VAL A 400 19.81 -7.04 31.63
CA VAL A 400 21.15 -7.17 32.20
C VAL A 400 21.35 -6.14 33.32
N SER A 401 21.78 -6.60 34.49
CA SER A 401 22.22 -5.76 35.61
C SER A 401 23.75 -5.62 35.62
N PHE A 402 24.22 -4.59 36.29
CA PHE A 402 25.64 -4.32 36.48
C PHE A 402 25.90 -3.93 37.92
N LYS A 403 27.05 -4.36 38.44
CA LYS A 403 27.47 -4.18 39.82
C LYS A 403 28.63 -3.19 39.90
N TRP A 404 28.54 -2.27 40.85
CA TRP A 404 29.59 -1.29 41.12
C TRP A 404 30.86 -1.96 41.68
N THR A 405 32.04 -1.52 41.23
CA THR A 405 33.34 -2.10 41.65
C THR A 405 34.23 -1.18 42.49
N GLY A 406 33.90 0.11 42.61
CA GLY A 406 34.60 1.04 43.49
C GLY A 406 34.14 0.94 44.95
N ASP A 407 34.66 1.84 45.78
CA ASP A 407 34.34 1.85 47.22
C ASP A 407 32.85 2.09 47.51
N ALA A 408 32.39 1.50 48.62
CA ALA A 408 31.06 1.74 49.18
C ALA A 408 30.92 3.17 49.76
N PHE A 409 29.69 3.57 50.07
CA PHE A 409 29.45 4.78 50.85
C PHE A 409 29.89 4.61 52.30
N VAL A 410 30.50 5.66 52.86
CA VAL A 410 30.93 5.73 54.27
C VAL A 410 29.85 6.49 55.06
N PRO A 411 29.38 5.98 56.22
CA PRO A 411 28.42 6.68 57.07
C PRO A 411 28.90 8.07 57.52
N ASN A 412 27.95 8.99 57.72
CA ASN A 412 28.20 10.38 58.14
C ASN A 412 29.09 11.19 57.17
N LYS A 413 29.03 10.89 55.87
CA LYS A 413 29.73 11.65 54.82
C LYS A 413 28.80 12.32 53.83
N THR A 414 29.27 13.42 53.27
CA THR A 414 28.68 14.09 52.09
C THR A 414 29.59 13.84 50.90
N TYR A 415 29.00 13.63 49.71
CA TYR A 415 29.71 13.37 48.47
C TYR A 415 29.24 14.31 47.36
N LYS A 416 30.16 14.76 46.51
CA LYS A 416 29.88 15.54 45.30
C LYS A 416 30.65 14.96 44.10
N GLY A 417 30.09 15.16 42.91
CA GLY A 417 30.64 14.73 41.63
C GLY A 417 29.73 15.16 40.49
N ASP A 418 29.97 14.64 39.29
CA ASP A 418 29.21 14.97 38.09
C ASP A 418 27.82 14.35 38.15
N VAL A 419 26.81 15.21 38.31
CA VAL A 419 25.39 14.88 38.20
C VAL A 419 24.77 15.76 37.14
N LYS A 420 23.99 15.17 36.23
CA LYS A 420 23.35 15.86 35.11
C LYS A 420 21.88 15.53 35.07
N LEU A 421 21.05 16.52 34.77
CA LEU A 421 19.63 16.33 34.49
C LEU A 421 19.40 16.50 32.99
N SER A 422 18.71 15.56 32.37
CA SER A 422 18.11 15.70 31.04
C SER A 422 16.59 15.73 31.17
N CYS A 423 15.96 16.65 30.45
CA CYS A 423 14.53 16.89 30.36
C CYS A 423 14.22 17.31 28.91
N PHE A 424 14.46 16.40 27.98
CA PHE A 424 14.38 16.68 26.53
C PHE A 424 12.94 16.67 26.00
N VAL A 425 12.59 17.69 25.21
CA VAL A 425 11.26 17.82 24.58
C VAL A 425 11.39 18.12 23.08
N SER A 426 11.26 17.08 22.25
CA SER A 426 11.30 17.18 20.78
C SER A 426 10.23 18.12 20.22
N ALA A 427 9.00 18.04 20.73
CA ALA A 427 7.85 18.84 20.27
C ALA A 427 8.03 20.37 20.43
N MET A 428 8.94 20.81 21.31
CA MET A 428 9.23 22.22 21.58
C MET A 428 10.45 22.74 20.80
N GLY A 429 10.84 22.05 19.72
CA GLY A 429 12.04 22.35 18.94
C GLY A 429 13.30 21.62 19.40
N GLY A 430 13.16 20.54 20.20
CA GLY A 430 14.29 19.78 20.73
C GLY A 430 15.00 20.48 21.89
N ILE A 431 14.24 21.11 22.79
CA ILE A 431 14.78 21.82 23.94
C ILE A 431 15.16 20.83 25.04
N GLU A 432 16.34 21.03 25.63
CA GLU A 432 16.87 20.28 26.75
C GLU A 432 16.75 21.13 28.03
N PHE A 433 15.61 21.02 28.72
CA PHE A 433 15.30 21.85 29.90
C PHE A 433 16.19 21.54 31.11
N GLY A 434 16.75 20.33 31.16
CA GLY A 434 17.60 19.85 32.25
C GLY A 434 18.97 20.52 32.19
N ALA A 435 19.63 20.51 31.03
CA ALA A 435 20.92 21.18 30.84
C ALA A 435 20.80 22.69 30.61
N GLY A 436 19.65 23.18 30.14
CA GLY A 436 19.44 24.57 29.75
C GLY A 436 20.09 24.89 28.40
N GLN A 437 20.34 26.18 28.16
CA GLN A 437 21.00 26.71 26.97
C GLN A 437 22.10 27.71 27.37
N PRO A 438 23.13 27.28 28.12
CA PRO A 438 24.10 28.18 28.75
C PRO A 438 24.87 29.07 27.75
N ASP A 439 25.02 28.61 26.51
CA ASP A 439 25.65 29.37 25.41
C ASP A 439 24.88 30.64 25.01
N ILE A 440 23.59 30.74 25.35
CA ILE A 440 22.76 31.93 25.11
C ILE A 440 23.03 33.01 26.17
N GLY A 441 23.31 32.61 27.42
CA GLY A 441 23.63 33.56 28.49
C GLY A 441 23.58 33.01 29.92
N PRO A 442 23.98 33.82 30.91
CA PRO A 442 24.09 33.42 32.31
C PRO A 442 22.75 33.13 33.01
N GLU A 443 21.63 33.52 32.40
CA GLU A 443 20.26 33.24 32.87
C GLU A 443 19.67 31.94 32.27
N TYR A 444 20.34 31.36 31.25
CA TYR A 444 19.89 30.17 30.51
C TYR A 444 20.57 28.87 31.01
N GLN A 445 20.87 28.78 32.30
CA GLN A 445 21.66 27.68 32.87
C GLN A 445 20.83 26.39 33.06
N SER A 446 21.50 25.31 33.47
CA SER A 446 20.80 24.10 33.93
C SER A 446 19.83 24.43 35.07
N ILE A 447 18.61 23.89 34.99
CA ILE A 447 17.61 24.00 36.06
C ILE A 447 18.06 23.25 37.33
N LEU A 448 18.89 22.20 37.17
CA LEU A 448 19.64 21.58 38.24
C LEU A 448 20.79 22.51 38.64
N GLU A 449 20.75 23.02 39.87
CA GLU A 449 21.76 23.96 40.36
C GLU A 449 23.01 23.27 40.90
N ASP A 450 22.80 22.25 41.71
CA ASP A 450 23.82 21.54 42.48
C ASP A 450 23.23 20.19 42.87
N ALA A 451 24.07 19.18 43.08
CA ALA A 451 23.63 17.87 43.55
C ALA A 451 24.70 17.25 44.44
N TYR A 452 24.26 16.65 45.54
CA TYR A 452 25.16 15.97 46.47
C TYR A 452 24.46 14.82 47.17
N VAL A 453 25.25 13.82 47.57
CA VAL A 453 24.76 12.66 48.31
C VAL A 453 25.13 12.82 49.78
N THR A 454 24.16 12.69 50.68
CA THR A 454 24.36 12.59 52.13
C THR A 454 24.13 11.17 52.59
N VAL A 455 25.05 10.64 53.42
CA VAL A 455 24.98 9.30 53.98
C VAL A 455 24.80 9.41 55.48
N ASP A 456 23.70 8.86 56.01
CA ASP A 456 23.40 8.91 57.44
C ASP A 456 24.29 7.97 58.28
N SER A 457 24.07 7.93 59.60
CA SER A 457 24.79 7.05 60.53
C SER A 457 24.51 5.55 60.33
N SER A 458 23.43 5.21 59.64
CA SER A 458 23.01 3.84 59.30
C SER A 458 23.50 3.40 57.92
N GLY A 459 24.14 4.30 57.16
CA GLY A 459 24.63 4.03 55.80
C GLY A 459 23.61 4.31 54.69
N ASN A 460 22.43 4.85 55.00
CA ASN A 460 21.44 5.20 53.97
C ASN A 460 21.92 6.43 53.21
N ALA A 461 22.10 6.29 51.89
CA ALA A 461 22.48 7.37 51.00
C ALA A 461 21.23 8.06 50.42
N THR A 462 21.23 9.39 50.43
CA THR A 462 20.18 10.23 49.86
C THR A 462 20.79 11.28 48.93
N MET A 463 20.28 11.39 47.72
CA MET A 463 20.60 12.48 46.80
C MET A 463 19.77 13.70 47.18
N THR A 464 20.40 14.85 47.35
CA THR A 464 19.73 16.16 47.34
C THR A 464 20.07 16.88 46.04
N ALA A 465 19.10 16.93 45.13
CA ALA A 465 19.17 17.75 43.93
C ALA A 465 18.62 19.15 44.25
N LYS A 466 19.39 20.20 44.02
CA LYS A 466 18.98 21.60 44.15
C LYS A 466 18.54 22.14 42.80
N PHE A 467 17.55 23.04 42.82
CA PHE A 467 16.95 23.60 41.62
C PHE A 467 16.86 25.12 41.69
N ARG A 468 16.99 25.75 40.53
CA ARG A 468 16.87 27.19 40.33
C ARG A 468 15.71 27.52 39.39
N LYS A 469 15.29 28.78 39.35
CA LYS A 469 14.68 29.33 38.12
C LYS A 469 15.75 29.42 37.04
N SER A 470 15.39 29.13 35.80
CA SER A 470 16.25 29.35 34.65
C SER A 470 15.44 29.96 33.50
N PHE A 471 16.05 30.06 32.31
CA PHE A 471 15.39 30.44 31.07
C PHE A 471 15.74 29.48 29.93
N VAL A 472 14.83 29.33 28.98
CA VAL A 472 15.09 28.74 27.67
C VAL A 472 14.42 29.59 26.58
N ASN A 473 15.01 29.62 25.39
CA ASN A 473 14.35 30.12 24.19
C ASN A 473 13.65 28.93 23.52
N VAL A 474 12.32 28.87 23.65
CA VAL A 474 11.48 27.92 22.92
C VAL A 474 11.20 28.54 21.54
N PHE A 475 11.80 27.96 20.50
CA PHE A 475 11.92 28.60 19.18
C PHE A 475 12.55 30.00 19.29
N THR A 476 11.75 31.07 19.18
CA THR A 476 12.17 32.47 19.29
C THR A 476 11.68 33.16 20.58
N VAL A 477 10.95 32.46 21.44
CA VAL A 477 10.31 33.03 22.63
C VAL A 477 11.10 32.66 23.89
N LYS A 478 11.58 33.68 24.61
CA LYS A 478 12.21 33.52 25.93
C LYS A 478 11.16 33.14 26.97
N ALA A 479 11.33 31.98 27.59
CA ALA A 479 10.49 31.47 28.67
C ALA A 479 11.32 31.30 29.95
N ASN A 480 10.83 31.77 31.10
CA ASN A 480 11.40 31.33 32.38
C ASN A 480 11.01 29.87 32.62
N THR A 481 11.84 29.09 33.31
CA THR A 481 11.57 27.69 33.63
C THR A 481 11.76 27.44 35.11
N PHE A 482 10.84 26.67 35.70
CA PHE A 482 10.82 26.39 37.13
C PHE A 482 10.03 25.12 37.41
N ILE A 483 10.31 24.47 38.54
CA ILE A 483 9.51 23.32 39.00
C ILE A 483 8.37 23.85 39.88
N ASP A 484 7.13 23.58 39.47
CA ASP A 484 5.92 24.10 40.11
C ASP A 484 5.24 23.00 40.95
N PRO A 485 5.23 23.12 42.29
CA PRO A 485 4.73 22.06 43.17
C PRO A 485 3.20 22.08 43.35
N ARG A 486 2.48 23.12 42.87
CA ARG A 486 1.06 23.32 43.21
C ARG A 486 0.17 22.17 42.76
N ASN A 487 0.40 21.71 41.52
CA ASN A 487 -0.42 20.69 40.85
C ASN A 487 0.30 19.36 40.62
N SER A 488 1.60 19.25 40.97
CA SER A 488 2.33 17.98 40.96
C SER A 488 3.31 17.92 42.12
N HIS A 489 3.07 16.99 43.05
CA HIS A 489 4.01 16.70 44.12
C HIS A 489 5.33 16.16 43.53
N PRO A 490 6.51 16.67 43.93
CA PRO A 490 7.79 16.13 43.48
C PRO A 490 7.96 14.65 43.88
N GLY A 491 8.51 13.87 42.97
CA GLY A 491 8.69 12.43 43.12
C GLY A 491 9.91 11.91 42.36
N TYR A 492 10.12 10.61 42.45
CA TYR A 492 11.16 9.86 41.73
C TYR A 492 10.66 8.44 41.46
N TYR A 493 11.31 7.72 40.56
CA TYR A 493 11.07 6.29 40.36
C TYR A 493 12.10 5.48 41.14
N ASP A 494 11.64 4.52 41.94
CA ASP A 494 12.51 3.62 42.69
C ASP A 494 13.15 2.54 41.81
N MET A 495 13.97 1.68 42.42
CA MET A 495 14.71 0.61 41.73
C MET A 495 13.79 -0.46 41.11
N ASN A 496 12.52 -0.52 41.49
CA ASN A 496 11.50 -1.39 40.90
C ASN A 496 10.68 -0.66 39.82
N GLU A 497 11.11 0.54 39.41
CA GLU A 497 10.43 1.44 38.47
C GLU A 497 9.03 1.90 38.97
N VAL A 498 8.83 1.98 40.29
CA VAL A 498 7.58 2.49 40.88
C VAL A 498 7.75 3.96 41.27
N LYS A 499 6.79 4.82 40.91
CA LYS A 499 6.75 6.23 41.34
C LYS A 499 6.59 6.30 42.86
N GLN A 500 7.52 6.97 43.51
CA GLN A 500 7.48 7.35 44.93
C GLN A 500 7.47 8.88 45.05
N ASN A 501 6.93 9.39 46.16
CA ASN A 501 7.15 10.78 46.54
C ASN A 501 8.59 10.95 47.07
N VAL A 502 9.19 12.13 46.87
CA VAL A 502 10.48 12.44 47.50
C VAL A 502 10.36 12.44 49.03
N ILE A 503 11.46 12.17 49.74
CA ILE A 503 11.52 12.20 51.21
C ILE A 503 11.18 13.60 51.71
N ASN A 504 11.72 14.62 51.04
CA ASN A 504 11.44 16.02 51.28
C ASN A 504 11.68 16.85 50.01
N TYR A 505 11.04 18.01 49.92
CA TYR A 505 11.42 19.06 48.98
C TYR A 505 11.35 20.43 49.66
N THR A 506 12.13 21.39 49.17
CA THR A 506 12.04 22.79 49.63
C THR A 506 11.46 23.66 48.52
N ILE A 507 10.88 24.80 48.90
CA ILE A 507 10.37 25.81 47.97
C ILE A 507 11.05 27.15 48.21
N SER A 508 11.15 27.96 47.15
CA SER A 508 11.72 29.31 47.17
C SER A 508 11.13 30.19 48.28
N PRO A 509 11.87 31.16 48.85
CA PRO A 509 11.36 32.04 49.89
C PRO A 509 10.10 32.84 49.49
N GLU A 510 9.44 33.45 50.46
CA GLU A 510 8.36 34.40 50.17
C GLU A 510 8.91 35.62 49.41
N GLY A 511 8.17 36.08 48.39
CA GLY A 511 8.62 37.11 47.45
C GLY A 511 9.54 36.61 46.32
N ASP A 512 10.11 35.40 46.41
CA ASP A 512 10.92 34.80 45.35
C ASP A 512 10.06 33.87 44.48
N THR A 513 9.44 34.43 43.43
CA THR A 513 8.47 33.73 42.58
C THR A 513 8.94 33.59 41.13
N ALA A 514 8.29 32.69 40.40
CA ALA A 514 8.40 32.48 38.96
C ALA A 514 7.07 32.82 38.27
N THR A 515 7.11 33.22 37.00
CA THR A 515 5.91 33.55 36.21
C THR A 515 5.36 32.28 35.53
N PRO A 516 4.13 31.84 35.84
CA PRO A 516 3.44 30.77 35.10
C PRO A 516 2.87 31.30 33.76
N PRO A 517 2.11 30.52 32.98
CA PRO A 517 1.44 31.01 31.76
C PRO A 517 0.39 32.10 32.03
N GLU A 518 0.04 32.90 31.02
CA GLU A 518 -0.88 34.05 31.15
C GLU A 518 -2.31 33.67 31.59
N ASP A 519 -2.74 32.42 31.33
CA ASP A 519 -4.04 31.88 31.73
C ASP A 519 -4.05 31.26 33.15
N ASP A 520 -2.89 31.18 33.81
CA ASP A 520 -2.80 30.77 35.21
C ASP A 520 -3.36 31.88 36.14
N PRO A 521 -4.30 31.57 37.07
CA PRO A 521 -4.83 32.54 38.03
C PRO A 521 -3.75 33.27 38.87
N ASP A 522 -2.56 32.68 38.97
CA ASP A 522 -1.45 33.20 39.74
C ASP A 522 -0.44 33.99 38.90
N PHE A 523 -0.67 34.19 37.60
CA PHE A 523 0.24 34.90 36.67
C PHE A 523 0.79 36.22 37.25
N ALA A 524 -0.11 37.09 37.71
CA ALA A 524 0.25 38.42 38.19
C ALA A 524 0.97 38.45 39.55
N LYS A 525 0.84 37.41 40.38
CA LYS A 525 1.49 37.30 41.69
C LYS A 525 2.74 36.41 41.67
N GLY A 526 2.87 35.57 40.65
CA GLY A 526 3.91 34.56 40.51
C GLY A 526 3.73 33.38 41.48
N VAL A 527 4.51 32.34 41.22
CA VAL A 527 4.44 31.03 41.88
C VAL A 527 5.75 30.72 42.60
N ARG A 528 5.69 30.24 43.84
CA ARG A 528 6.86 29.72 44.55
C ARG A 528 7.24 28.36 43.97
N TYR A 529 8.52 28.17 43.67
CA TYR A 529 9.02 27.01 42.93
C TYR A 529 9.86 26.08 43.80
N VAL A 530 10.04 24.83 43.40
CA VAL A 530 10.88 23.86 44.13
C VAL A 530 12.35 24.26 44.04
N THR A 531 13.02 24.38 45.17
CA THR A 531 14.46 24.71 45.28
C THR A 531 15.33 23.52 45.64
N SER A 532 14.77 22.42 46.15
CA SER A 532 15.47 21.15 46.27
C SER A 532 14.52 19.96 46.36
N MET A 533 14.98 18.78 45.95
CA MET A 533 14.34 17.48 46.17
C MET A 533 15.34 16.52 46.80
N THR A 534 14.90 15.74 47.79
CA THR A 534 15.73 14.74 48.48
C THR A 534 15.11 13.34 48.38
N PHE A 535 15.85 12.37 47.84
CA PHE A 535 15.36 10.99 47.62
C PHE A 535 16.48 9.94 47.82
N PRO A 536 16.15 8.67 48.07
CA PRO A 536 17.14 7.60 48.24
C PRO A 536 17.99 7.40 46.99
N VAL A 537 19.27 7.08 47.18
CA VAL A 537 20.23 6.86 46.08
C VAL A 537 21.15 5.67 46.41
N SER A 538 21.65 4.98 45.40
CA SER A 538 22.55 3.84 45.53
C SER A 538 23.54 3.79 44.38
N LYS A 539 24.74 3.25 44.60
CA LYS A 539 25.70 2.98 43.50
C LYS A 539 25.25 1.81 42.61
N GLU A 540 24.19 1.09 42.96
CA GLU A 540 23.56 0.13 42.05
C GLU A 540 22.70 0.80 40.96
N ALA A 541 22.57 2.13 40.94
CA ALA A 541 21.96 2.87 39.82
C ALA A 541 22.73 4.15 39.48
N SER A 542 23.02 4.34 38.20
CA SER A 542 23.61 5.56 37.62
C SER A 542 22.55 6.50 37.06
N VAL A 543 21.32 6.03 36.87
CA VAL A 543 20.21 6.80 36.29
C VAL A 543 18.97 6.72 37.17
N TYR A 544 18.37 7.88 37.46
CA TYR A 544 17.15 8.03 38.23
C TYR A 544 16.14 8.84 37.42
N ASN A 545 14.94 8.30 37.22
CA ASN A 545 13.86 9.07 36.62
C ASN A 545 13.17 9.91 37.71
N LEU A 546 13.00 11.21 37.46
CA LEU A 546 12.35 12.13 38.38
C LEU A 546 10.90 12.39 37.94
N TRP A 547 10.05 12.74 38.90
CA TRP A 547 8.67 13.13 38.66
C TRP A 547 8.45 14.56 39.13
N PHE A 548 8.20 15.49 38.22
CA PHE A 548 7.86 16.88 38.56
C PHE A 548 7.19 17.60 37.39
N TYR A 549 6.39 18.63 37.69
CA TYR A 549 5.85 19.54 36.68
C TYR A 549 6.82 20.71 36.50
N LEU A 550 7.44 20.79 35.32
CA LEU A 550 8.25 21.93 34.92
C LEU A 550 7.36 22.92 34.21
N ASN A 551 7.14 24.08 34.82
CA ASN A 551 6.28 25.13 34.32
C ASN A 551 7.11 26.28 33.71
N SER A 552 6.48 27.13 32.91
CA SER A 552 7.10 28.30 32.29
C SER A 552 6.10 29.43 32.05
N SER A 553 6.55 30.60 31.61
CA SER A 553 5.66 31.68 31.14
C SER A 553 4.87 31.37 29.87
N ILE A 554 5.06 30.20 29.24
CA ILE A 554 4.38 29.81 28.00
C ILE A 554 3.47 28.60 28.22
N MET A 555 4.03 27.52 28.75
CA MET A 555 3.36 26.25 29.03
C MET A 555 4.19 25.37 29.96
N GLY A 556 3.56 24.43 30.65
CA GLY A 556 4.26 23.46 31.47
C GLY A 556 4.26 22.04 30.87
N VAL A 557 5.17 21.22 31.38
CA VAL A 557 5.35 19.82 31.00
C VAL A 557 5.52 19.01 32.27
N GLN A 558 4.67 18.00 32.45
CA GLN A 558 4.91 16.97 33.45
C GLN A 558 6.04 16.08 32.95
N PHE A 559 7.09 15.90 33.75
CA PHE A 559 8.14 14.93 33.49
C PHE A 559 7.99 13.70 34.37
N SER A 560 8.39 12.55 33.84
CA SER A 560 8.25 11.22 34.44
C SER A 560 9.40 10.29 33.96
N ASP A 561 9.18 8.98 33.92
CA ASP A 561 10.08 8.02 33.25
C ASP A 561 9.94 8.00 31.70
N GLY A 562 8.99 8.76 31.15
CA GLY A 562 8.69 8.82 29.72
C GLY A 562 7.87 7.66 29.16
N LYS A 563 7.39 6.72 29.99
CA LYS A 563 6.58 5.56 29.54
C LYS A 563 5.07 5.85 29.41
N GLY A 564 4.63 7.03 29.83
CA GLY A 564 3.22 7.42 29.84
C GLY A 564 2.77 8.07 28.53
N THR A 565 1.52 8.54 28.50
CA THR A 565 0.87 9.12 27.31
C THR A 565 0.58 10.62 27.43
N ALA A 566 0.61 11.17 28.65
CA ALA A 566 0.19 12.55 28.93
C ALA A 566 0.99 13.61 28.14
N GLY A 567 0.30 14.69 27.79
CA GLY A 567 0.77 15.82 26.98
C GLY A 567 1.38 16.97 27.79
N SER A 568 1.59 18.09 27.11
CA SER A 568 1.89 19.38 27.77
C SER A 568 0.66 19.89 28.52
N ASN A 569 0.87 20.69 29.57
CA ASN A 569 -0.18 21.23 30.44
C ASN A 569 -1.05 20.18 31.17
N GLU A 570 -0.58 18.94 31.29
CA GLU A 570 -1.22 17.85 32.05
C GLU A 570 -0.40 17.55 33.34
N PRO A 571 -0.47 18.41 34.39
CA PRO A 571 0.30 18.23 35.61
C PRO A 571 -0.12 16.97 36.39
N ASN A 572 0.87 16.28 36.97
CA ASN A 572 0.71 15.04 37.73
C ASN A 572 0.07 13.86 36.97
N GLU A 573 0.06 13.89 35.64
CA GLU A 573 -0.30 12.74 34.81
C GLU A 573 0.93 11.96 34.32
N HIS A 574 0.77 10.66 34.03
CA HIS A 574 1.90 9.85 33.56
C HIS A 574 2.24 10.21 32.11
N SER A 575 3.34 10.96 31.94
CA SER A 575 3.71 11.57 30.67
C SER A 575 4.64 10.75 29.78
N LYS A 576 4.72 11.15 28.51
CA LYS A 576 5.74 10.71 27.54
C LYS A 576 7.08 11.47 27.64
N TYR A 577 7.20 12.41 28.57
CA TYR A 577 8.40 13.26 28.73
C TYR A 577 9.24 12.75 29.89
N LYS A 578 10.54 12.54 29.65
CA LYS A 578 11.45 11.92 30.62
C LYS A 578 12.30 12.96 31.34
N ALA A 579 12.32 12.94 32.68
CA ALA A 579 13.33 13.64 33.47
C ALA A 579 14.37 12.63 33.97
N GLU A 580 15.53 12.59 33.33
CA GLU A 580 16.61 11.65 33.63
C GLU A 580 17.73 12.33 34.41
N LEU A 581 17.88 12.00 35.69
CA LEU A 581 19.04 12.39 36.48
C LEU A 581 20.13 11.30 36.38
N THR A 582 21.22 11.63 35.71
CA THR A 582 22.40 10.75 35.57
C THR A 582 23.49 11.16 36.56
N VAL A 583 24.05 10.20 37.28
CA VAL A 583 25.21 10.35 38.17
C VAL A 583 26.41 9.63 37.56
N ASP A 584 27.58 10.27 37.52
CA ASP A 584 28.85 9.57 37.24
C ASP A 584 29.59 9.24 38.53
N TRP A 585 29.34 8.04 39.07
CA TRP A 585 29.92 7.58 40.32
C TRP A 585 31.45 7.51 40.36
N THR A 586 32.13 7.55 39.20
CA THR A 586 33.60 7.58 39.15
C THR A 586 34.17 8.95 39.53
N THR A 587 33.36 10.01 39.43
CA THR A 587 33.70 11.39 39.80
C THR A 587 33.28 11.74 41.24
N VAL A 588 32.44 10.91 41.86
CA VAL A 588 31.80 11.20 43.15
C VAL A 588 32.77 10.96 44.31
N THR A 589 33.21 12.04 44.94
CA THR A 589 34.22 12.06 46.02
C THR A 589 33.65 12.60 47.32
N ALA A 590 34.14 12.05 48.45
CA ALA A 590 33.76 12.52 49.77
C ALA A 590 34.30 13.94 50.02
N GLN A 591 33.46 14.79 50.60
CA GLN A 591 33.80 16.14 51.06
C GLN A 591 34.24 16.12 52.54
#